data_AF-N1U7E8-F1
#
_entry.id   AF-N1U7E8-F1
#
_cell.length_a   1.000
_cell.length_b   1.000
_cell.length_c   1.000
_cell.angle_alpha   90.00
_cell.angle_beta   90.00
_cell.angle_gamma   90.00
#
_symmetry.space_group_name_H-M   'P 1'
#
loop_
_entity.id
_entity.type
_entity.pdbx_description
1 polymer ?
#
loop_
_entity_poly.entity_id
_entity_poly.type
_entity_poly.pdbx_seq_one_letter_code
_entity_poly.pdbx_strand_id
1 'polypeptide(L)'
;MKNLQPEEFQIPEQFSQFLGFRIKDFAEEKYAQVFEKADWSKVIGDVCKSVNSYWKELSETEKQPIGIFDIRWDEVATEYCIEFDYDLQCNDPKNAMSKGCVYNKPVIDYSKFIKENLKENPEGIWGIMGRDYLVMQDILCRISIEAILFTLKKNFSFRCSSNNRII
;
A
#
# COMPACT_ATOMS: atom_id res chain seq x y z
N MET A 1 2.11 -19.43 -3.40
CA MET A 1 3.06 -18.33 -3.67
C MET A 1 4.29 -18.50 -2.78
N LYS A 2 5.47 -17.98 -3.14
CA LYS A 2 6.58 -17.85 -2.17
C LYS A 2 6.37 -16.57 -1.37
N ASN A 3 6.51 -16.65 -0.05
CA ASN A 3 6.59 -15.44 0.77
C ASN A 3 7.87 -14.68 0.40
N LEU A 4 7.75 -13.42 0.02
CA LEU A 4 8.91 -12.55 -0.17
C LEU A 4 9.51 -12.25 1.20
N GLN A 5 10.82 -12.44 1.34
CA GLN A 5 11.52 -12.01 2.54
C GLN A 5 11.70 -10.48 2.50
N PRO A 6 11.47 -9.75 3.61
CA PRO A 6 11.66 -8.30 3.65
C PRO A 6 13.06 -7.85 3.24
N GLU A 7 14.07 -8.71 3.46
CA GLU A 7 15.47 -8.44 3.11
C GLU A 7 15.74 -8.24 1.59
N GLU A 8 14.84 -8.65 0.70
CA GLU A 8 15.00 -8.43 -0.75
C GLU A 8 14.63 -7.01 -1.21
N PHE A 9 14.08 -6.17 -0.33
CA PHE A 9 13.55 -4.87 -0.72
C PHE A 9 14.52 -3.71 -0.45
N GLN A 10 15.08 -3.15 -1.52
CA GLN A 10 15.72 -1.84 -1.49
C GLN A 10 14.68 -0.76 -1.78
N ILE A 11 14.67 0.32 -0.99
CA ILE A 11 13.82 1.50 -1.22
C ILE A 11 14.08 2.02 -2.64
N PRO A 12 13.06 2.12 -3.52
CA PRO A 12 13.24 2.65 -4.86
C PRO A 12 13.77 4.07 -4.81
N GLU A 13 14.79 4.38 -5.60
CA GLU A 13 15.38 5.73 -5.66
C GLU A 13 14.31 6.81 -5.94
N GLN A 14 13.34 6.48 -6.79
CA GLN A 14 12.20 7.35 -7.10
C GLN A 14 11.34 7.67 -5.88
N PHE A 15 11.15 6.72 -4.95
CA PHE A 15 10.47 6.98 -3.68
C PHE A 15 11.32 7.87 -2.78
N SER A 16 12.62 7.59 -2.64
CA SER A 16 13.53 8.41 -1.82
C SER A 16 13.60 9.86 -2.29
N GLN A 17 13.64 10.09 -3.61
CA GLN A 17 13.58 11.42 -4.21
C GLN A 17 12.24 12.10 -3.92
N PHE A 18 11.12 11.42 -4.19
CA PHE A 18 9.76 11.90 -3.92
C PHE A 18 9.56 12.28 -2.44
N LEU A 19 9.99 11.42 -1.52
CA LEU A 19 9.92 11.63 -0.08
C LEU A 19 10.69 12.91 0.33
N GLY A 20 11.91 13.09 -0.20
CA GLY A 20 12.72 14.28 0.05
C GLY A 20 12.17 15.60 -0.53
N PHE A 21 11.17 15.52 -1.42
CA PHE A 21 10.33 16.67 -1.78
C PHE A 21 9.13 16.79 -0.82
N ARG A 22 8.31 15.74 -0.68
CA ARG A 22 7.06 15.79 0.09
C ARG A 22 7.22 16.11 1.58
N ILE A 23 8.34 15.72 2.21
CA ILE A 23 8.64 16.07 3.60
C ILE A 23 8.64 17.59 3.84
N LYS A 24 8.95 18.40 2.81
CA LYS A 24 8.98 19.88 2.91
C LYS A 24 7.59 20.52 2.87
N ASP A 25 6.54 19.75 2.57
CA ASP A 25 5.17 20.24 2.50
C ASP A 25 4.45 20.17 3.86
N PHE A 26 5.03 19.49 4.85
CA PHE A 26 4.53 19.50 6.23
C PHE A 26 4.64 20.91 6.82
N ALA A 27 3.54 21.44 7.34
CA ALA A 27 3.49 22.72 8.03
C ALA A 27 4.06 22.63 9.46
N GLU A 28 3.85 21.50 10.15
CA GLU A 28 4.44 21.24 11.46
C GLU A 28 5.74 20.44 11.33
N GLU A 29 6.86 21.08 11.69
CA GLU A 29 8.20 20.48 11.67
C GLU A 29 8.28 19.15 12.43
N LYS A 30 7.48 19.00 13.50
CA LYS A 30 7.41 17.76 14.31
C LYS A 30 7.03 16.55 13.46
N TYR A 31 6.15 16.72 12.46
CA TYR A 31 5.75 15.63 11.56
C TYR A 31 6.80 15.43 10.46
N ALA A 32 7.34 16.49 9.86
CA ALA A 32 8.45 16.39 8.90
C ALA A 32 9.62 15.54 9.46
N GLN A 33 10.07 15.85 10.68
CA GLN A 33 11.16 15.12 11.35
C GLN A 33 10.87 13.63 11.61
N VAL A 34 9.59 13.24 11.76
CA VAL A 34 9.22 11.82 11.91
C VAL A 34 9.39 11.08 10.58
N PHE A 35 8.99 11.69 9.47
CA PHE A 35 9.13 11.10 8.14
C PHE A 35 10.59 11.09 7.66
N GLU A 36 11.43 12.06 8.05
CA GLU A 36 12.88 12.04 7.81
C GLU A 36 13.60 10.88 8.51
N LYS A 37 13.17 10.56 9.74
CA LYS A 37 13.84 9.59 10.63
C LYS A 37 13.22 8.19 10.61
N ALA A 38 12.14 7.99 9.87
CA ALA A 38 11.46 6.71 9.79
C ALA A 38 12.34 5.65 9.11
N ASP A 39 12.33 4.42 9.65
CA ASP A 39 12.92 3.25 9.00
C ASP A 39 12.02 2.81 7.84
N TRP A 40 12.19 3.47 6.69
CA TRP A 40 11.42 3.22 5.48
C TRP A 40 11.58 1.80 4.95
N SER A 41 12.71 1.13 5.23
CA SER A 41 12.94 -0.28 4.89
C SER A 41 12.04 -1.21 5.73
N LYS A 42 11.90 -0.95 7.04
CA LYS A 42 10.91 -1.63 7.89
C LYS A 42 9.49 -1.33 7.43
N VAL A 43 9.15 -0.07 7.12
CA VAL A 43 7.80 0.32 6.68
C VAL A 43 7.39 -0.43 5.41
N ILE A 44 8.19 -0.38 4.34
CA ILE A 44 7.86 -1.11 3.10
C ILE A 44 7.94 -2.63 3.29
N GLY A 45 8.81 -3.13 4.16
CA GLY A 45 8.85 -4.54 4.53
C GLY A 45 7.54 -5.01 5.18
N ASP A 46 6.95 -4.23 6.08
CA ASP A 46 5.64 -4.51 6.69
C ASP A 46 4.51 -4.37 5.65
N VAL A 47 4.50 -3.33 4.80
CA VAL A 47 3.53 -3.18 3.70
C VAL A 47 3.58 -4.36 2.72
N CYS A 48 4.77 -4.79 2.30
CA CYS A 48 4.95 -5.95 1.41
C CYS A 48 4.40 -7.24 2.02
N LYS A 49 4.48 -7.45 3.34
CA LYS A 49 3.89 -8.62 4.00
C LYS A 49 2.36 -8.59 3.88
N SER A 50 1.73 -7.46 4.19
CA SER A 50 0.28 -7.30 4.11
C SER A 50 -0.24 -7.51 2.68
N VAL A 51 0.40 -6.89 1.70
CA VAL A 51 0.06 -7.05 0.28
C VAL A 51 0.25 -8.49 -0.22
N ASN A 52 1.33 -9.19 0.19
CA ASN A 52 1.48 -10.62 -0.14
C ASN A 52 0.47 -11.53 0.57
N SER A 53 0.06 -11.19 1.79
CA SER A 53 -0.99 -11.92 2.50
C SER A 53 -2.32 -11.82 1.76
N TYR A 54 -2.67 -10.61 1.30
CA TYR A 54 -3.83 -10.36 0.46
C TYR A 54 -3.74 -11.10 -0.88
N TRP A 55 -2.59 -11.09 -1.57
CA TRP A 55 -2.40 -11.89 -2.79
C TRP A 55 -2.61 -13.38 -2.57
N LYS A 56 -2.16 -13.91 -1.43
CA LYS A 56 -2.34 -15.32 -1.08
C LYS A 56 -3.82 -15.63 -0.87
N GLU A 57 -4.50 -14.89 -0.01
CA GLU A 57 -5.95 -15.04 0.28
C GLU A 57 -6.76 -15.00 -1.01
N LEU A 58 -6.54 -13.98 -1.84
CA LEU A 58 -7.25 -13.79 -3.11
C LEU A 58 -6.99 -14.94 -4.11
N SER A 59 -5.81 -15.56 -4.08
CA SER A 59 -5.51 -16.74 -4.91
C SER A 59 -6.11 -18.05 -4.40
N GLU A 60 -6.60 -18.07 -3.15
CA GLU A 60 -7.30 -19.20 -2.54
C GLU A 60 -8.83 -19.09 -2.73
N THR A 61 -9.38 -17.86 -2.79
CA THR A 61 -10.80 -17.62 -3.05
C THR A 61 -11.15 -17.52 -4.53
N GLU A 62 -10.34 -16.83 -5.35
CA GLU A 62 -10.70 -16.47 -6.72
C GLU A 62 -10.16 -17.41 -7.80
N LYS A 63 -11.05 -17.80 -8.72
CA LYS A 63 -10.76 -18.77 -9.80
C LYS A 63 -10.39 -18.14 -11.14
N GLN A 64 -10.38 -16.81 -11.24
CA GLN A 64 -10.12 -16.06 -12.47
C GLN A 64 -8.91 -15.12 -12.28
N PRO A 65 -8.24 -14.67 -13.37
CA PRO A 65 -7.22 -13.62 -13.26
C PRO A 65 -7.81 -12.37 -12.62
N ILE A 66 -7.05 -11.76 -11.72
CA ILE A 66 -7.54 -10.64 -10.90
C ILE A 66 -7.73 -9.41 -11.78
N GLY A 67 -8.85 -8.72 -11.58
CA GLY A 67 -9.16 -7.47 -12.25
C GLY A 67 -8.36 -6.27 -11.74
N ILE A 68 -8.61 -5.11 -12.33
CA ILE A 68 -8.00 -3.82 -11.94
C ILE A 68 -8.20 -3.52 -10.47
N PHE A 69 -7.12 -3.05 -9.84
CA PHE A 69 -7.12 -2.54 -8.48
C PHE A 69 -7.32 -1.03 -8.49
N ASP A 70 -8.30 -0.55 -7.73
CA ASP A 70 -8.25 0.80 -7.17
C ASP A 70 -7.53 0.74 -5.81
N ILE A 71 -6.76 1.78 -5.49
CA ILE A 71 -5.96 1.88 -4.27
C ILE A 71 -6.41 3.15 -3.58
N ARG A 72 -7.23 3.01 -2.53
CA ARG A 72 -7.85 4.14 -1.84
C ARG A 72 -7.38 4.20 -0.41
N TRP A 73 -7.33 5.40 0.14
CA TRP A 73 -7.26 5.59 1.58
C TRP A 73 -8.67 5.43 2.13
N ASP A 74 -8.85 4.67 3.21
CA ASP A 74 -10.13 4.55 3.89
C ASP A 74 -10.42 5.86 4.64
N GLU A 75 -11.46 6.57 4.20
CA GLU A 75 -11.93 7.83 4.80
C GLU A 75 -13.19 7.63 5.68
N VAL A 76 -13.71 6.41 5.81
CA VAL A 76 -15.06 6.16 6.35
C VAL A 76 -15.05 5.28 7.61
N ALA A 77 -14.18 4.27 7.68
CA ALA A 77 -14.10 3.35 8.83
C ALA A 77 -12.76 3.46 9.59
N THR A 78 -11.65 3.65 8.89
CA THR A 78 -10.31 3.77 9.47
C THR A 78 -9.43 4.75 8.68
N GLU A 79 -9.29 5.99 9.17
CA GLU A 79 -8.50 7.13 8.61
C GLU A 79 -6.98 6.87 8.42
N TYR A 80 -6.53 5.64 8.34
CA TYR A 80 -5.12 5.23 8.27
C TYR A 80 -4.91 3.91 7.54
N CYS A 81 -5.93 3.39 6.87
CA CYS A 81 -5.84 2.15 6.10
C CYS A 81 -5.82 2.42 4.60
N ILE A 82 -5.16 1.54 3.85
CA ILE A 82 -5.30 1.45 2.40
C ILE A 82 -6.26 0.31 2.09
N GLU A 83 -7.32 0.63 1.37
CA GLU A 83 -8.28 -0.30 0.77
C GLU A 83 -7.89 -0.66 -0.66
N PHE A 84 -8.03 -1.94 -1.00
CA PHE A 84 -7.94 -2.40 -2.39
C PHE A 84 -9.32 -2.86 -2.86
N ASP A 85 -9.81 -2.22 -3.92
CA ASP A 85 -11.04 -2.56 -4.60
C ASP A 85 -10.75 -3.29 -5.91
N TYR A 86 -11.50 -4.34 -6.26
CA TYR A 86 -11.32 -5.06 -7.52
C TYR A 86 -12.64 -5.51 -8.18
N ASP A 87 -12.71 -5.37 -9.51
CA ASP A 87 -13.83 -5.80 -10.33
C ASP A 87 -13.60 -7.21 -10.89
N LEU A 88 -14.31 -8.18 -10.31
CA LEU A 88 -14.30 -9.60 -10.73
C LEU A 88 -15.14 -9.92 -11.97
N GLN A 89 -16.04 -9.03 -12.39
CA GLN A 89 -17.06 -9.36 -13.39
C GLN A 89 -16.68 -8.90 -14.80
N CYS A 90 -16.13 -7.70 -14.94
CA CYS A 90 -15.89 -7.10 -16.25
C CYS A 90 -14.49 -6.51 -16.44
N ASN A 91 -13.71 -6.33 -15.36
CA ASN A 91 -12.34 -5.81 -15.44
C ASN A 91 -12.26 -4.46 -16.20
N ASP A 92 -13.20 -3.54 -15.91
CA ASP A 92 -13.24 -2.17 -16.43
C ASP A 92 -12.89 -1.19 -15.30
N PRO A 93 -11.84 -0.33 -15.45
CA PRO A 93 -11.44 0.59 -14.39
C PRO A 93 -12.57 1.55 -13.99
N LYS A 94 -13.45 1.88 -14.95
CA LYS A 94 -14.56 2.80 -14.70
C LYS A 94 -15.64 2.16 -13.84
N ASN A 95 -15.87 0.86 -13.93
CA ASN A 95 -16.86 0.20 -13.07
C ASN A 95 -16.33 0.07 -11.64
N ALA A 96 -15.05 -0.30 -11.48
CA ALA A 96 -14.39 -0.34 -10.18
C ALA A 96 -14.48 1.00 -9.42
N MET A 97 -14.14 2.10 -10.09
CA MET A 97 -14.17 3.44 -9.50
C MET A 97 -15.57 4.05 -9.29
N SER A 98 -16.62 3.58 -10.00
CA SER A 98 -17.92 4.29 -10.03
C SER A 98 -19.13 3.55 -9.45
N LYS A 99 -19.11 2.22 -9.39
CA LYS A 99 -20.25 1.41 -8.91
C LYS A 99 -20.02 0.80 -7.52
N GLY A 100 -18.82 0.95 -6.98
CA GLY A 100 -18.35 0.17 -5.84
C GLY A 100 -17.94 -1.24 -6.29
N CYS A 101 -16.76 -1.69 -5.89
CA CYS A 101 -16.34 -3.05 -6.17
C CYS A 101 -17.10 -4.08 -5.31
N VAL A 102 -17.12 -5.32 -5.79
CA VAL A 102 -17.79 -6.45 -5.12
C VAL A 102 -17.11 -6.80 -3.79
N TYR A 103 -15.84 -6.45 -3.66
CA TYR A 103 -15.06 -6.55 -2.43
C TYR A 103 -14.31 -5.24 -2.21
N ASN A 104 -14.54 -4.63 -1.06
CA ASN A 104 -13.68 -3.62 -0.47
C ASN A 104 -13.09 -4.21 0.82
N LYS A 105 -11.78 -4.13 1.01
CA LYS A 105 -11.08 -4.63 2.19
C LYS A 105 -9.87 -3.75 2.52
N PRO A 106 -9.69 -3.31 3.78
CA PRO A 106 -8.43 -2.72 4.21
C PRO A 106 -7.32 -3.76 4.13
N VAL A 107 -6.31 -3.48 3.29
CA VAL A 107 -5.16 -4.35 3.03
C VAL A 107 -3.93 -3.91 3.82
N ILE A 108 -3.72 -2.59 3.97
CA ILE A 108 -2.53 -2.04 4.65
C ILE A 108 -3.01 -1.18 5.82
N ASP A 109 -2.57 -1.49 7.04
CA ASP A 109 -2.91 -0.76 8.26
C ASP A 109 -1.70 0.07 8.74
N TYR A 110 -1.80 1.40 8.71
CA TYR A 110 -0.77 2.30 9.24
C TYR A 110 -0.95 2.67 10.72
N SER A 111 -1.91 2.08 11.44
CA SER A 111 -2.13 2.33 12.87
C SER A 111 -0.87 2.13 13.71
N LYS A 112 -0.07 1.11 13.37
CA LYS A 112 1.23 0.84 14.01
C LYS A 112 2.25 1.94 13.72
N PHE A 113 2.34 2.42 12.48
CA PHE A 113 3.24 3.54 12.14
C PHE A 113 2.83 4.80 12.89
N ILE A 114 1.54 5.13 12.94
CA ILE A 114 1.05 6.32 13.65
C ILE A 114 1.36 6.22 15.16
N LYS A 115 1.07 5.06 15.79
CA LYS A 115 1.37 4.80 17.21
C LYS A 115 2.87 4.79 17.52
N GLU A 116 3.69 4.12 16.69
CA GLU A 116 5.13 3.94 16.94
C GLU A 116 5.96 5.15 16.54
N ASN A 117 5.66 5.81 15.42
CA ASN A 117 6.46 6.88 14.84
C ASN A 117 5.93 8.27 15.19
N LEU A 118 4.62 8.54 15.00
CA LEU A 118 4.02 9.85 15.29
C LEU A 118 3.68 10.03 16.78
N LYS A 119 3.51 8.93 17.52
CA LYS A 119 3.05 8.88 18.93
C LYS A 119 1.61 9.37 19.14
N GLU A 120 0.81 9.36 18.08
CA GLU A 120 -0.58 9.82 18.06
C GLU A 120 -1.56 8.64 18.15
N ASN A 121 -2.84 8.94 18.42
CA ASN A 121 -3.92 7.97 18.18
C ASN A 121 -4.23 7.90 16.67
N PRO A 122 -4.30 6.70 16.04
CA PRO A 122 -4.72 6.57 14.65
C PRO A 122 -6.18 6.99 14.41
N GLU A 123 -7.06 6.72 15.37
CA GLU A 123 -8.46 7.14 15.28
C GLU A 123 -8.58 8.66 15.50
N GLY A 124 -9.13 9.37 14.51
CA GLY A 124 -9.24 10.83 14.50
C GLY A 124 -7.94 11.56 14.14
N ILE A 125 -6.95 10.86 13.59
CA ILE A 125 -5.63 11.43 13.23
C ILE A 125 -5.75 12.59 12.22
N TRP A 126 -6.79 12.60 11.37
CA TRP A 126 -7.11 13.74 10.50
C TRP A 126 -7.33 15.03 11.32
N GLY A 127 -8.12 14.94 12.40
CA GLY A 127 -8.42 16.08 13.27
C GLY A 127 -7.20 16.59 14.07
N ILE A 128 -6.20 15.73 14.29
CA ILE A 128 -4.96 16.07 15.00
C ILE A 128 -3.96 16.75 14.06
N MET A 129 -3.71 16.18 12.88
CA MET A 129 -2.70 16.68 11.94
C MET A 129 -3.21 17.78 11.00
N GLY A 130 -4.54 17.89 10.81
CA GLY A 130 -5.13 18.80 9.84
C GLY A 130 -4.55 18.56 8.44
N ARG A 131 -4.10 19.62 7.76
CA ARG A 131 -3.58 19.50 6.38
C ARG A 131 -2.32 18.64 6.25
N ASP A 132 -1.54 18.48 7.31
CA ASP A 132 -0.33 17.64 7.30
C ASP A 132 -0.66 16.16 7.14
N TYR A 133 -1.87 15.75 7.49
CA TYR A 133 -2.38 14.42 7.15
C TYR A 133 -2.38 14.17 5.64
N LEU A 134 -2.70 15.17 4.79
CA LEU A 134 -2.70 14.98 3.33
C LEU A 134 -1.28 14.72 2.80
N VAL A 135 -0.26 15.26 3.47
CA VAL A 135 1.14 15.02 3.16
C VAL A 135 1.55 13.61 3.59
N MET A 136 1.17 13.20 4.81
CA MET A 136 1.31 11.80 5.26
C MET A 136 0.62 10.81 4.33
N GLN A 137 -0.65 11.06 3.99
CA GLN A 137 -1.50 10.23 3.15
C GLN A 137 -0.85 10.00 1.79
N ASP A 138 -0.38 11.05 1.12
CA ASP A 138 0.30 10.90 -0.18
C ASP A 138 1.61 10.10 -0.08
N ILE A 139 2.40 10.31 0.99
CA ILE A 139 3.64 9.54 1.19
C ILE A 139 3.34 8.05 1.43
N LEU A 140 2.34 7.75 2.25
CA LEU A 140 1.95 6.39 2.62
C LEU A 140 1.19 5.67 1.47
N CYS A 141 0.37 6.39 0.69
CA CYS A 141 -0.14 5.90 -0.58
C CYS A 141 0.99 5.59 -1.56
N ARG A 142 1.99 6.47 -1.70
CA ARG A 142 3.08 6.24 -2.65
C ARG A 142 3.94 5.03 -2.30
N ILE A 143 4.33 4.85 -1.03
CA ILE A 143 5.08 3.65 -0.61
C ILE A 143 4.25 2.36 -0.80
N SER A 144 2.93 2.44 -0.64
CA SER A 144 2.01 1.33 -0.95
C SER A 144 2.04 0.96 -2.42
N ILE A 145 1.95 1.93 -3.33
CA ILE A 145 2.01 1.70 -4.78
C ILE A 145 3.34 1.03 -5.18
N GLU A 146 4.47 1.48 -4.65
CA GLU A 146 5.78 0.87 -4.94
C GLU A 146 5.83 -0.60 -4.46
N ALA A 147 5.31 -0.90 -3.26
CA ALA A 147 5.22 -2.26 -2.73
C ALA A 147 4.30 -3.17 -3.57
N ILE A 148 3.15 -2.65 -4.01
CA ILE A 148 2.21 -3.36 -4.89
C ILE A 148 2.88 -3.68 -6.22
N LEU A 149 3.49 -2.69 -6.89
CA LEU A 149 4.19 -2.89 -8.17
C LEU A 149 5.35 -3.89 -8.03
N PHE A 150 6.07 -3.89 -6.91
CA PHE A 150 7.13 -4.86 -6.63
C PHE A 150 6.59 -6.29 -6.46
N THR A 151 5.56 -6.48 -5.61
CA THR A 151 4.95 -7.80 -5.39
C THR A 151 4.31 -8.35 -6.66
N LEU A 152 3.65 -7.52 -7.47
CA LEU A 152 3.11 -7.91 -8.78
C LEU A 152 4.23 -8.36 -9.73
N LYS A 153 5.31 -7.57 -9.92
CA LYS A 153 6.45 -7.95 -10.78
C LYS A 153 7.03 -9.31 -10.38
N LYS A 154 7.25 -9.55 -9.08
CA LYS A 154 7.74 -10.83 -8.56
C LYS A 154 6.74 -11.97 -8.84
N ASN A 155 5.46 -11.79 -8.53
CA ASN A 155 4.42 -12.81 -8.74
C ASN A 155 4.20 -13.17 -10.23
N PHE A 156 4.24 -12.19 -11.14
CA PHE A 156 4.16 -12.46 -12.59
C PHE A 156 5.45 -13.07 -13.17
N SER A 157 6.63 -12.69 -12.68
CA SER A 157 7.90 -13.35 -13.08
C SER A 157 7.92 -14.84 -12.71
N PHE A 158 7.23 -15.23 -11.63
CA PHE A 158 7.01 -16.62 -11.28
C PHE A 158 6.06 -17.35 -12.24
N ARG A 159 5.03 -16.68 -12.77
CA ARG A 159 4.11 -17.29 -13.76
C ARG A 159 4.79 -17.56 -15.10
N CYS A 160 5.69 -16.67 -15.55
CA CYS A 160 6.47 -16.91 -16.77
C CYS A 160 7.54 -18.01 -16.58
N SER A 161 8.19 -18.10 -15.42
CA SER A 161 9.18 -19.16 -15.16
C SER A 161 8.57 -20.54 -14.89
N SER A 162 7.27 -20.63 -14.55
CA SER A 162 6.55 -21.90 -14.47
C SER A 162 6.07 -22.47 -15.82
N ASN A 163 6.22 -21.73 -16.93
CA ASN A 163 5.89 -22.21 -18.28
C ASN A 163 7.07 -22.86 -19.04
N ASN A 164 8.16 -23.22 -18.36
CA ASN A 164 9.22 -24.09 -18.92
C ASN A 164 8.90 -25.60 -18.80
N ARG A 165 7.69 -25.94 -19.24
CA ARG A 165 7.17 -27.19 -19.85
C ARG A 165 5.96 -26.69 -20.67
N ILE A 166 5.62 -27.06 -21.90
CA ILE A 166 5.69 -28.33 -22.63
C ILE A 166 6.11 -28.00 -24.08
N ILE A 167 6.82 -28.86 -24.81
CA ILE A 167 7.20 -30.25 -24.51
C ILE A 167 8.44 -30.30 -23.62
#